data_AF-A0A7C9CLW3-F1
#
_entry.id   AF-A0A7C9CLW3-F1
#
_cell.length_a   1.000
_cell.length_b   1.000
_cell.length_c   1.000
_cell.angle_alpha   90.00
_cell.angle_beta   90.00
_cell.angle_gamma   90.00
#
_symmetry.space_group_name_H-M   'P 1'
#
loop_
_entity.id
_entity.type
_entity.pdbx_description
1 polymer ?
#
loop_
_entity_poly.entity_id
_entity_poly.type
_entity_poly.pdbx_seq_one_letter_code
_entity_poly.pdbx_strand_id
1 'polypeptide(L)'
;CSSDLKEAFFIRFRRWWRGVNIFQKAYIFLPINDDNHWSLVIICVPDEEDESGPIILHLDSLGLHCSRSIFHNIKSLLIHEWKYLKEDNGALDIPMPDRVWKFLPRRIDEKIITVPRQTNDYDCGLFVLYYMERFIKEAPYRFKRQHLSMFGKNWFKPQEASSLRGKIKSILQEKFRKAPSGENSIWKPVCLSANAQMDKSRDQVNIS
;
A
#
# COMPACT_ATOMS: atom_id res chain seq x y z
N CYS A 1 10.70 8.40 -22.12
CA CYS A 1 10.40 6.97 -21.88
C CYS A 1 8.99 6.71 -22.44
N SER A 2 8.85 5.81 -23.41
CA SER A 2 7.58 5.62 -24.16
C SER A 2 6.43 5.25 -23.21
N SER A 3 5.22 5.76 -23.50
CA SER A 3 3.98 5.44 -22.77
C SER A 3 3.73 3.93 -22.69
N ASP A 4 4.04 3.22 -23.77
CA ASP A 4 3.71 1.81 -23.95
C ASP A 4 4.54 0.91 -23.04
N LEU A 5 5.79 1.33 -22.77
CA LEU A 5 6.65 0.61 -21.85
C LEU A 5 6.15 0.72 -20.39
N LYS A 6 5.64 1.89 -20.00
CA LYS A 6 5.05 2.09 -18.67
C LYS A 6 3.78 1.26 -18.48
N GLU A 7 2.95 1.17 -19.51
CA GLU A 7 1.74 0.33 -19.50
C GLU A 7 2.10 -1.16 -19.36
N ALA A 8 3.08 -1.65 -20.13
CA ALA A 8 3.54 -3.04 -20.02
C ALA A 8 4.10 -3.37 -18.62
N PHE A 9 4.88 -2.45 -18.02
CA PHE A 9 5.35 -2.63 -16.64
C PHE A 9 4.20 -2.66 -15.63
N PHE A 10 3.22 -1.76 -15.80
CA PHE A 10 2.03 -1.73 -14.96
C PHE A 10 1.26 -3.04 -15.02
N ILE A 11 0.91 -3.55 -16.21
CA ILE A 11 0.16 -4.80 -16.39
C ILE A 11 0.87 -5.97 -15.70
N ARG A 12 2.20 -6.06 -15.84
CA ARG A 12 3.00 -7.10 -15.19
C ARG A 12 2.96 -6.98 -13.66
N PHE A 13 3.06 -5.76 -13.14
CA PHE A 13 3.05 -5.49 -11.70
C PHE A 13 1.66 -5.69 -11.09
N ARG A 14 0.60 -5.34 -11.81
CA ARG A 14 -0.81 -5.49 -11.38
C ARG A 14 -1.19 -6.91 -10.95
N ARG A 15 -0.47 -7.92 -11.44
CA ARG A 15 -0.66 -9.33 -11.05
C ARG A 15 -0.62 -9.55 -9.54
N TRP A 16 0.09 -8.70 -8.79
CA TRP A 16 0.18 -8.76 -7.32
C TRP A 16 -1.14 -8.48 -6.60
N TRP A 17 -2.06 -7.74 -7.21
CA TRP A 17 -3.39 -7.46 -6.65
C TRP A 17 -4.51 -7.84 -7.64
N ARG A 18 -4.28 -8.87 -8.46
CA ARG A 18 -5.30 -9.41 -9.36
C ARG A 18 -6.56 -9.81 -8.56
N GLY A 19 -7.72 -9.36 -9.03
CA GLY A 19 -9.01 -9.62 -8.37
C GLY A 19 -9.32 -8.71 -7.19
N VAL A 20 -8.45 -7.75 -6.86
CA VAL A 20 -8.69 -6.75 -5.82
C VAL A 20 -8.86 -5.38 -6.45
N ASN A 21 -10.01 -4.74 -6.22
CA ASN A 21 -10.18 -3.33 -6.53
C ASN A 21 -9.59 -2.49 -5.38
N ILE A 22 -8.41 -1.92 -5.61
CA ILE A 22 -7.71 -1.14 -4.58
C ILE A 22 -8.45 0.15 -4.21
N PHE A 23 -9.33 0.67 -5.08
CA PHE A 23 -10.11 1.87 -4.83
C PHE A 23 -11.33 1.64 -3.94
N GLN A 24 -11.68 0.40 -3.64
CA GLN A 24 -12.66 0.06 -2.61
C GLN A 24 -12.06 0.08 -1.19
N LYS A 25 -10.74 0.21 -1.06
CA LYS A 25 -10.06 0.26 0.23
C LYS A 25 -10.01 1.70 0.73
N ALA A 26 -10.23 1.92 2.03
CA ALA A 26 -10.01 3.25 2.62
C ALA A 26 -8.54 3.65 2.62
N TYR A 27 -7.65 2.67 2.86
CA TYR A 27 -6.21 2.86 3.01
C TYR A 27 -5.42 1.80 2.26
N ILE A 28 -4.32 2.23 1.66
CA ILE A 28 -3.31 1.35 1.07
C ILE A 28 -1.95 1.74 1.66
N PHE A 29 -1.31 0.82 2.38
CA PHE A 29 0.02 1.00 2.95
C PHE A 29 1.06 0.43 1.99
N LEU A 30 2.04 1.25 1.61
CA LEU A 30 3.12 0.91 0.69
C LEU A 30 4.46 1.23 1.37
N PRO A 31 5.09 0.25 2.04
CA PRO A 31 6.47 0.38 2.49
C PRO A 31 7.40 0.54 1.28
N ILE A 32 8.29 1.53 1.32
CA ILE A 32 9.28 1.80 0.27
C ILE A 32 10.66 1.48 0.85
N ASN A 33 11.44 0.67 0.13
CA ASN A 33 12.83 0.39 0.44
C ASN A 33 13.70 0.78 -0.75
N ASP A 34 14.65 1.66 -0.53
CA ASP A 34 15.67 2.06 -1.51
C ASP A 34 16.96 2.41 -0.76
N ASP A 35 18.13 1.99 -1.28
CA ASP A 35 19.44 2.24 -0.67
C ASP A 35 19.54 1.98 0.87
N ASN A 36 19.02 0.83 1.32
CA ASN A 36 18.94 0.41 2.73
C ASN A 36 18.12 1.34 3.65
N HIS A 37 17.30 2.21 3.08
CA HIS A 37 16.41 3.10 3.80
C HIS A 37 14.95 2.73 3.59
N TRP A 38 14.18 2.71 4.67
CA TRP A 38 12.75 2.44 4.64
C TRP A 38 11.94 3.71 4.90
N SER A 39 10.94 3.96 4.05
CA SER A 39 9.90 4.95 4.28
C SER A 39 8.52 4.35 4.03
N LEU A 40 7.46 5.13 4.30
CA LEU A 40 6.09 4.68 4.13
C LEU A 40 5.30 5.63 3.25
N VAL A 41 4.60 5.07 2.27
CA VAL A 41 3.50 5.75 1.59
C VAL A 41 2.17 5.21 2.10
N ILE A 42 1.23 6.11 2.39
CA ILE A 42 -0.17 5.76 2.69
C ILE A 42 -1.04 6.46 1.66
N ILE A 43 -1.81 5.69 0.89
CA ILE A 43 -2.82 6.23 -0.02
C ILE A 43 -4.15 6.20 0.73
N CYS A 44 -4.72 7.38 0.96
CA CYS A 44 -6.06 7.56 1.51
C CYS A 44 -7.03 7.71 0.34
N VAL A 45 -7.94 6.76 0.18
CA VAL A 45 -8.93 6.79 -0.89
C VAL A 45 -10.22 7.44 -0.36
N PRO A 46 -10.75 8.47 -1.04
CA PRO A 46 -12.00 9.10 -0.65
C PRO A 46 -13.17 8.10 -0.71
N ASP A 47 -14.26 8.43 -0.03
CA ASP A 47 -15.53 7.74 -0.19
C ASP A 47 -16.36 8.36 -1.34
N GLU A 48 -17.55 7.82 -1.58
CA GLU A 48 -18.42 8.26 -2.69
C GLU A 48 -18.91 9.70 -2.55
N GLU A 49 -19.04 10.19 -1.32
CA GLU A 49 -19.55 11.53 -1.02
C GLU A 49 -18.45 12.60 -1.06
N ASP A 50 -17.19 12.19 -0.94
CA ASP A 50 -16.04 13.08 -0.96
C ASP A 50 -15.58 13.36 -2.40
N GLU A 51 -15.90 14.55 -2.90
CA GLU A 51 -15.47 15.03 -4.22
C GLU A 51 -13.96 15.34 -4.30
N SER A 52 -13.21 15.19 -3.20
CA SER A 52 -11.75 15.27 -3.23
C SER A 52 -11.14 14.03 -3.88
N GLY A 53 -9.92 14.16 -4.41
CA GLY A 53 -9.19 13.00 -4.92
C GLY A 53 -8.39 12.29 -3.83
N PRO A 54 -7.75 11.15 -4.15
CA PRO A 54 -6.89 10.44 -3.23
C PRO A 54 -5.80 11.33 -2.63
N ILE A 55 -5.50 11.12 -1.36
CA ILE A 55 -4.40 11.80 -0.66
C ILE A 55 -3.26 10.80 -0.50
N ILE A 56 -2.09 11.13 -1.03
CA ILE A 56 -0.87 10.33 -0.88
C ILE A 56 -0.01 10.96 0.20
N LEU A 57 0.14 10.27 1.32
CA LEU A 57 0.99 10.65 2.43
C LEU A 57 2.35 9.97 2.27
N HIS A 58 3.45 10.70 2.40
CA HIS A 58 4.80 10.14 2.49
C HIS A 58 5.39 10.46 3.86
N LEU A 59 5.77 9.40 4.59
CA LEU A 59 6.33 9.45 5.94
C LEU A 59 7.74 8.89 5.89
N ASP A 60 8.72 9.70 6.25
CA ASP A 60 10.14 9.34 6.20
C ASP A 60 10.85 9.88 7.45
N SER A 61 11.36 8.97 8.30
CA SER A 61 12.00 9.29 9.58
C SER A 61 13.36 9.99 9.41
N LEU A 62 14.05 9.75 8.30
CA LEU A 62 15.34 10.35 7.98
C LEU A 62 15.25 11.42 6.88
N GLY A 63 14.17 11.41 6.09
CA GLY A 63 13.96 12.33 4.98
C GLY A 63 14.95 12.12 3.83
N LEU A 64 15.40 10.88 3.60
CA LEU A 64 16.39 10.55 2.57
C LEU A 64 15.74 10.24 1.21
N HIS A 65 14.49 9.78 1.19
CA HIS A 65 13.81 9.48 -0.07
C HIS A 65 13.34 10.74 -0.80
N CYS A 66 13.50 10.75 -2.13
CA CYS A 66 12.96 11.79 -3.00
C CYS A 66 11.43 11.64 -3.12
N SER A 67 10.71 12.37 -2.27
CA SER A 67 9.23 12.37 -2.23
C SER A 67 8.60 12.65 -3.61
N ARG A 68 9.20 13.53 -4.42
CA ARG A 68 8.70 13.85 -5.77
C ARG A 68 8.71 12.63 -6.70
N SER A 69 9.78 11.82 -6.66
CA SER A 69 9.89 10.60 -7.46
C SER A 69 8.87 9.55 -7.02
N ILE A 70 8.75 9.37 -5.70
CA ILE A 70 7.76 8.48 -5.10
C ILE A 70 6.35 8.88 -5.53
N PHE A 71 5.95 10.14 -5.33
CA PHE A 71 4.63 10.60 -5.72
C PHE A 71 4.38 10.47 -7.22
N HIS A 72 5.37 10.74 -8.07
CA HIS A 72 5.25 10.52 -9.52
C HIS A 72 4.92 9.05 -9.85
N ASN A 73 5.64 8.11 -9.25
CA ASN A 73 5.45 6.68 -9.50
C ASN A 73 4.10 6.18 -8.98
N ILE A 74 3.70 6.58 -7.76
CA ILE A 74 2.41 6.20 -7.19
C ILE A 74 1.25 6.82 -7.97
N LYS A 75 1.36 8.09 -8.37
CA LYS A 75 0.37 8.73 -9.27
C LYS A 75 0.24 7.96 -10.58
N SER A 76 1.36 7.58 -11.20
CA SER A 76 1.35 6.80 -12.42
C SER A 76 0.65 5.45 -12.22
N LEU A 77 0.88 4.77 -11.09
CA LEU A 77 0.22 3.52 -10.74
C LEU A 77 -1.29 3.68 -10.59
N LEU A 78 -1.75 4.69 -9.86
CA LEU A 78 -3.19 4.95 -9.67
C LEU A 78 -3.89 5.30 -10.98
N ILE A 79 -3.23 6.06 -11.86
CA ILE A 79 -3.77 6.42 -13.18
C ILE A 79 -3.90 5.18 -14.07
N HIS A 80 -2.90 4.30 -14.11
CA HIS A 80 -3.00 3.08 -14.93
C HIS A 80 -4.00 2.08 -14.36
N GLU A 81 -4.08 1.92 -13.03
CA GLU A 81 -5.11 1.07 -12.40
C GLU A 81 -6.52 1.55 -12.75
N TRP A 82 -6.74 2.86 -12.73
CA TRP A 82 -8.01 3.43 -13.13
C TRP A 82 -8.36 3.13 -14.60
N LYS A 83 -7.41 3.31 -15.53
CA LYS A 83 -7.62 2.99 -16.95
C LYS A 83 -7.96 1.52 -17.14
N TYR A 84 -7.16 0.64 -16.53
CA TYR A 84 -7.36 -0.81 -16.59
C TYR A 84 -8.77 -1.20 -16.11
N LEU A 85 -9.22 -0.68 -14.96
CA LEU A 85 -10.55 -1.00 -14.43
C LEU A 85 -11.70 -0.47 -15.30
N LYS A 86 -11.48 0.60 -16.07
CA LYS A 86 -12.47 1.12 -17.03
C LYS A 86 -12.60 0.26 -18.28
N GLU A 87 -11.49 -0.30 -18.75
CA GLU A 87 -11.43 -1.05 -20.01
C GLU A 87 -11.85 -2.52 -19.84
N ASP A 88 -11.49 -3.14 -18.70
CA ASP A 88 -11.68 -4.59 -18.46
C ASP A 88 -13.08 -4.95 -17.91
N ASN A 89 -13.81 -4.00 -17.29
CA ASN A 89 -15.13 -4.27 -16.70
C ASN A 89 -16.10 -3.10 -16.92
N GLY A 90 -17.07 -3.30 -17.82
CA GLY A 90 -18.25 -2.44 -17.90
C GLY A 90 -18.96 -2.40 -16.55
N ALA A 91 -18.88 -1.26 -15.86
CA ALA A 91 -19.53 -0.97 -14.58
C ALA A 91 -19.15 -1.92 -13.42
N LEU A 92 -17.95 -1.74 -12.86
CA LEU A 92 -17.78 -2.07 -11.44
C LEU A 92 -18.57 -1.05 -10.59
N ASP A 93 -19.11 -1.49 -9.46
CA ASP A 93 -19.46 -0.64 -8.32
C ASP A 93 -18.18 0.04 -7.84
N ILE A 94 -17.84 1.16 -8.48
CA ILE A 94 -16.68 1.96 -8.13
C ILE A 94 -17.15 3.00 -7.12
N PRO A 95 -16.66 2.93 -5.87
CA PRO A 95 -17.13 3.80 -4.78
C PRO A 95 -16.48 5.19 -4.83
N MET A 96 -16.44 5.81 -6.01
CA MET A 96 -16.00 7.19 -6.14
C MET A 96 -16.69 7.82 -7.37
N PRO A 97 -17.16 9.08 -7.31
CA PRO A 97 -17.95 9.68 -8.40
C PRO A 97 -17.17 9.76 -9.72
N ASP A 98 -17.87 9.56 -10.84
CA ASP A 98 -17.32 9.66 -12.21
C ASP A 98 -16.52 10.94 -12.47
N ARG A 99 -16.90 12.04 -11.81
CA ARG A 99 -16.20 13.33 -11.91
C ARG A 99 -14.80 13.28 -11.30
N VAL A 100 -14.60 12.62 -10.16
CA VAL A 100 -13.28 12.51 -9.54
C VAL A 100 -12.37 11.64 -10.40
N TRP A 101 -12.91 10.56 -10.96
CA TRP A 101 -12.21 9.69 -11.92
C TRP A 101 -11.76 10.42 -13.19
N LYS A 102 -12.67 11.18 -13.81
CA LYS A 102 -12.39 11.91 -15.05
C LYS A 102 -11.23 12.92 -14.89
N PHE A 103 -10.99 13.38 -13.66
CA PHE A 103 -9.94 14.34 -13.34
C PHE A 103 -8.89 13.80 -12.36
N LEU A 104 -8.81 12.48 -12.17
CA LEU A 104 -7.94 11.84 -11.17
C LEU A 104 -6.50 12.37 -11.20
N PRO A 105 -5.82 12.50 -12.37
CA PRO A 105 -4.45 13.02 -12.41
C PRO A 105 -4.28 14.41 -11.78
N ARG A 106 -5.33 15.24 -11.80
CA ARG A 106 -5.35 16.62 -11.27
C ARG A 106 -5.91 16.72 -9.85
N ARG A 107 -6.50 15.64 -9.33
CA ARG A 107 -7.22 15.61 -8.04
C ARG A 107 -6.44 14.92 -6.93
N ILE A 108 -5.39 14.17 -7.26
CA ILE A 108 -4.52 13.53 -6.27
C ILE A 108 -3.71 14.58 -5.51
N ASP A 109 -3.88 14.62 -4.20
CA ASP A 109 -3.15 15.49 -3.29
C ASP A 109 -1.92 14.77 -2.71
N GLU A 110 -0.77 15.44 -2.75
CA GLU A 110 0.51 14.89 -2.28
C GLU A 110 0.89 15.59 -0.97
N LYS A 111 1.23 14.82 0.06
CA LYS A 111 1.62 15.36 1.37
C LYS A 111 2.86 14.67 1.91
N ILE A 112 3.94 15.45 2.07
CA ILE A 112 5.09 15.05 2.88
C ILE A 112 4.72 15.32 4.33
N ILE A 113 4.63 14.26 5.13
CA ILE A 113 4.22 14.38 6.53
C ILE A 113 5.44 14.62 7.40
N THR A 114 5.37 15.67 8.21
CA THR A 114 6.36 15.88 9.25
C THR A 114 6.11 14.88 10.36
N VAL A 115 7.05 13.96 10.56
CA VAL A 115 6.95 12.86 11.53
C VAL A 115 8.02 12.97 12.61
N PRO A 116 7.88 12.25 13.74
CA PRO A 116 9.00 12.04 14.66
C PRO A 116 10.16 11.38 13.91
N ARG A 117 11.35 11.96 14.06
CA ARG A 117 12.56 11.50 13.38
C ARG A 117 13.34 10.55 14.25
N GLN A 118 13.99 9.59 13.62
CA GLN A 118 15.01 8.78 14.28
C GLN A 118 16.32 9.57 14.35
N THR A 119 17.19 9.18 15.29
CA THR A 119 18.53 9.78 15.45
C THR A 119 19.66 8.81 15.11
N ASN A 120 19.34 7.54 14.84
CA ASN A 120 20.27 6.51 14.37
C ASN A 120 20.02 6.18 12.89
N ASP A 121 20.81 5.29 12.31
CA ASP A 121 20.78 4.89 10.91
C ASP A 121 20.10 3.52 10.66
N TYR A 122 19.64 2.82 11.70
CA TYR A 122 19.19 1.42 11.61
C TYR A 122 17.73 1.18 12.04
N ASP A 123 17.00 2.21 12.50
CA ASP A 123 15.62 2.08 12.97
C ASP A 123 14.55 2.44 11.93
N CYS A 124 14.90 2.83 10.70
CA CYS A 124 13.91 3.32 9.71
C CYS A 124 12.78 2.32 9.44
N GLY A 125 13.08 1.02 9.38
CA GLY A 125 12.07 -0.03 9.29
C GLY A 125 11.15 -0.11 10.52
N LEU A 126 11.65 0.13 11.74
CA LEU A 126 10.83 0.17 12.95
C LEU A 126 9.91 1.39 12.96
N PHE A 127 10.40 2.55 12.48
CA PHE A 127 9.57 3.74 12.33
C PHE A 127 8.44 3.50 11.33
N VAL A 128 8.71 2.85 10.18
CA VAL A 128 7.67 2.44 9.22
C VAL A 128 6.59 1.57 9.88
N LEU A 129 6.98 0.54 10.65
CA LEU A 129 6.02 -0.31 11.36
C LEU A 129 5.22 0.48 12.40
N TYR A 130 5.87 1.38 13.14
CA TYR A 130 5.20 2.18 14.15
C TYR A 130 4.24 3.21 13.53
N TYR A 131 4.61 3.82 12.40
CA TYR A 131 3.71 4.68 11.63
C TYR A 131 2.43 3.94 11.23
N MET A 132 2.54 2.71 10.74
CA MET A 132 1.36 1.89 10.42
C MET A 132 0.53 1.60 11.66
N GLU A 133 1.16 1.14 12.75
CA GLU A 133 0.45 0.81 13.99
C GLU A 133 -0.32 2.02 14.54
N ARG A 134 0.31 3.20 14.57
CA ARG A 134 -0.32 4.45 15.04
C ARG A 134 -1.40 4.93 14.10
N PHE A 135 -1.14 4.93 12.79
CA PHE A 135 -2.15 5.33 11.80
C PHE A 135 -3.39 4.45 11.88
N ILE A 136 -3.25 3.12 11.96
CA ILE A 136 -4.38 2.19 12.05
C ILE A 136 -5.22 2.44 13.32
N LYS A 137 -4.58 2.81 14.44
CA LYS A 137 -5.28 3.07 15.71
C LYS A 137 -5.99 4.42 15.76
N GLU A 138 -5.47 5.42 15.06
CA GLU A 138 -5.89 6.82 15.25
C GLU A 138 -6.62 7.40 14.06
N ALA A 139 -6.36 6.90 12.84
CA ALA A 139 -6.99 7.43 11.64
C ALA A 139 -8.52 7.26 11.72
N PRO A 140 -9.29 8.23 11.22
CA PRO A 140 -10.73 8.08 11.06
C PRO A 140 -11.04 6.90 10.11
N TYR A 141 -12.32 6.55 9.96
CA TYR A 141 -12.70 5.53 8.97
C TYR A 141 -12.35 5.95 7.51
N ARG A 142 -12.48 7.26 7.22
CA ARG A 142 -12.09 7.89 5.95
C ARG A 142 -11.28 9.14 6.22
N PHE A 143 -10.05 9.16 5.70
CA PHE A 143 -9.12 10.25 5.92
C PHE A 143 -9.38 11.40 4.94
N LYS A 144 -9.28 12.64 5.43
CA LYS A 144 -9.59 13.88 4.72
C LYS A 144 -8.53 14.91 5.04
N ARG A 145 -8.40 15.97 4.24
CA ARG A 145 -7.36 17.00 4.40
C ARG A 145 -7.32 17.63 5.80
N GLN A 146 -8.47 17.85 6.42
CA GLN A 146 -8.56 18.43 7.76
C GLN A 146 -7.88 17.57 8.85
N HIS A 147 -7.73 16.26 8.61
CA HIS A 147 -7.10 15.34 9.54
C HIS A 147 -5.57 15.37 9.48
N LEU A 148 -4.95 16.09 8.51
CA LEU A 148 -3.49 16.16 8.39
C LEU A 148 -2.80 16.70 9.64
N SER A 149 -3.48 17.53 10.43
CA SER A 149 -2.98 18.09 11.69
C SER A 149 -2.82 17.05 12.82
N MET A 150 -3.37 15.84 12.67
CA MET A 150 -3.19 14.77 13.66
C MET A 150 -1.75 14.22 13.66
N PHE A 151 -1.01 14.41 12.56
CA PHE A 151 0.38 14.02 12.43
C PHE A 151 1.31 15.20 12.70
N GLY A 152 2.49 14.94 13.23
CA GLY A 152 3.49 15.98 13.49
C GLY A 152 4.76 15.45 14.15
N LYS A 153 5.72 16.34 14.38
CA LYS A 153 6.98 16.02 15.09
C LYS A 153 6.76 15.40 16.47
N ASN A 154 5.63 15.71 17.10
CA ASN A 154 5.26 15.26 18.44
C ASN A 154 4.21 14.15 18.41
N TRP A 155 3.97 13.51 17.26
CA TRP A 155 2.97 12.45 17.13
C TRP A 155 3.25 11.29 18.11
N PHE A 156 4.53 11.00 18.35
CA PHE A 156 5.00 10.04 19.35
C PHE A 156 6.45 10.30 19.72
N LYS A 157 6.92 9.70 20.81
CA LYS A 157 8.34 9.75 21.21
C LYS A 157 9.14 8.73 20.39
N PRO A 158 10.28 9.09 19.77
CA PRO A 158 11.12 8.19 18.98
C PRO A 158 11.43 6.84 19.64
N GLN A 159 11.59 6.83 20.97
CA GLN A 159 11.87 5.63 21.77
C GLN A 159 10.74 4.59 21.68
N GLU A 160 9.49 5.02 21.49
CA GLU A 160 8.35 4.11 21.30
C GLU A 160 8.55 3.26 20.04
N ALA A 161 8.93 3.89 18.93
CA ALA A 161 9.23 3.17 17.68
C ALA A 161 10.47 2.27 17.85
N SER A 162 11.56 2.77 18.42
CA SER A 162 12.77 1.96 18.66
C SER A 162 12.51 0.75 19.57
N SER A 163 11.58 0.88 20.54
CA SER A 163 11.20 -0.22 21.43
C SER A 163 10.56 -1.41 20.70
N LEU A 164 10.03 -1.20 19.50
CA LEU A 164 9.50 -2.28 18.66
C LEU A 164 10.55 -3.35 18.38
N ARG A 165 11.84 -3.04 18.37
CA ARG A 165 12.92 -4.03 18.17
C ARG A 165 12.82 -5.17 19.19
N GLY A 166 12.70 -4.82 20.47
CA GLY A 166 12.56 -5.78 21.57
C GLY A 166 11.23 -6.52 21.52
N LYS A 167 10.14 -5.81 21.20
CA LYS A 167 8.80 -6.38 21.07
C LYS A 167 8.74 -7.42 19.94
N ILE A 168 9.23 -7.08 18.75
CA ILE A 168 9.29 -7.97 17.58
C ILE A 168 10.15 -9.19 17.89
N LYS A 169 11.34 -9.00 18.48
CA LYS A 169 12.20 -10.12 18.90
C LYS A 169 11.45 -11.09 19.83
N SER A 170 10.75 -10.56 20.83
CA SER A 170 10.00 -11.36 21.80
C SER A 170 8.86 -12.14 21.12
N ILE A 171 8.10 -11.48 20.24
CA ILE A 171 7.03 -12.11 19.46
C ILE A 171 7.58 -13.25 18.59
N LEU A 172 8.68 -12.99 17.87
CA LEU A 172 9.31 -14.00 17.02
C LEU A 172 9.77 -15.20 17.85
N GLN A 173 10.48 -14.98 18.95
CA GLN A 173 10.92 -16.05 19.85
C GLN A 173 9.75 -16.88 20.38
N GLU A 174 8.65 -16.23 20.77
CA GLU A 174 7.45 -16.94 21.20
C GLU A 174 6.82 -17.78 20.09
N LYS A 175 6.72 -17.23 18.87
CA LYS A 175 6.18 -17.93 17.70
C LYS A 175 7.05 -19.13 17.31
N PHE A 176 8.38 -18.98 17.34
CA PHE A 176 9.30 -20.08 17.07
C PHE A 176 9.21 -21.18 18.13
N ARG A 177 9.14 -20.85 19.42
CA ARG A 177 8.99 -21.85 20.49
C ARG A 177 7.69 -22.65 20.40
N LYS A 178 6.61 -22.01 19.93
CA LYS A 178 5.29 -22.64 19.73
C LYS A 178 5.19 -23.40 18.41
N ALA A 179 6.14 -23.26 17.50
CA ALA A 179 6.12 -23.98 16.23
C ALA A 179 6.34 -25.49 16.50
N PRO A 180 5.53 -26.38 15.90
CA PRO A 180 5.70 -27.82 16.08
C PRO A 180 7.09 -28.25 15.62
N SER A 181 7.80 -28.96 16.50
CA SER A 181 9.14 -29.49 16.25
C SER A 181 9.01 -30.86 15.59
N GLY A 182 9.32 -31.00 14.30
CA GLY A 182 9.50 -32.33 13.70
C GLY A 182 9.21 -32.45 12.22
N GLU A 183 10.00 -33.29 11.56
CA GLU A 183 10.17 -33.60 10.13
C GLU A 183 8.92 -34.04 9.33
N ASN A 184 7.71 -33.82 9.85
CA ASN A 184 6.44 -34.02 9.12
C ASN A 184 5.57 -32.75 9.04
N SER A 185 6.11 -31.58 9.38
CA SER A 185 5.47 -30.31 9.05
C SER A 185 5.64 -30.04 7.55
N ILE A 186 4.73 -30.57 6.72
CA ILE A 186 4.51 -30.04 5.38
C ILE A 186 4.24 -28.55 5.55
N TRP A 187 5.26 -27.73 5.30
CA TRP A 187 5.09 -26.29 5.10
C TRP A 187 4.16 -26.15 3.89
N LYS A 188 2.86 -26.02 4.13
CA LYS A 188 1.94 -25.50 3.12
C LYS A 188 2.14 -23.99 3.14
N PRO A 189 2.82 -23.38 2.16
CA PRO A 189 2.81 -21.93 2.07
C PRO A 189 1.35 -21.49 2.02
N VAL A 190 0.94 -20.66 2.98
CA VAL A 190 -0.33 -19.97 2.89
C VAL A 190 -0.16 -18.91 1.80
N CYS A 191 -0.36 -19.31 0.55
CA CYS A 191 -0.61 -18.35 -0.52
C CYS A 191 -1.95 -17.68 -0.19
N LEU A 192 -1.91 -16.43 0.25
CA LEU A 192 -3.09 -15.55 0.31
C LEU A 192 -3.50 -15.10 -1.11
N SER A 193 -3.59 -16.04 -2.04
CA SER A 193 -4.28 -15.88 -3.32
C SER A 193 -5.53 -16.76 -3.28
N ALA A 194 -6.57 -16.26 -2.64
CA ALA A 194 -7.89 -16.86 -2.76
C ALA A 194 -8.32 -16.79 -4.24
N ASN A 195 -8.76 -17.93 -4.76
CA ASN A 195 -9.54 -18.13 -5.98
C ASN A 195 -8.80 -18.13 -7.31
N ALA A 196 -8.14 -19.27 -7.59
CA ALA A 196 -7.97 -19.78 -8.95
C ALA A 196 -8.26 -21.29 -8.97
N GLN A 197 -9.54 -21.64 -8.79
CA GLN A 197 -10.07 -22.94 -9.18
C GLN A 197 -11.29 -22.70 -10.07
N MET A 198 -11.08 -22.93 -11.36
CA MET A 198 -12.03 -23.21 -12.45
C MET A 198 -11.14 -23.26 -13.71
N ASP A 199 -11.16 -24.23 -14.61
CA ASP A 199 -11.84 -25.51 -14.79
C ASP A 199 -11.01 -26.18 -15.92
N LYS A 200 -10.66 -27.46 -15.78
CA LYS A 200 -10.06 -28.25 -16.87
C LYS A 200 -11.21 -29.01 -17.53
N SER A 201 -11.90 -28.41 -18.49
CA SER A 201 -12.66 -29.14 -19.50
C SER A 201 -13.17 -28.19 -20.61
N ARG A 202 -13.08 -28.65 -21.87
CA ARG A 202 -13.30 -27.93 -23.16
C ARG A 202 -12.02 -27.18 -23.59
N ASP A 203 -11.24 -27.62 -24.58
CA ASP A 203 -11.62 -28.06 -25.92
C ASP A 203 -10.76 -29.24 -26.43
N GLN A 204 -11.39 -30.39 -26.70
CA GLN A 204 -11.03 -31.19 -27.87
C GLN A 204 -11.97 -30.73 -28.98
N VAL A 205 -11.44 -30.01 -29.96
CA VAL A 205 -12.11 -29.83 -31.25
C VAL A 205 -11.16 -30.34 -32.31
N ASN A 206 -11.63 -31.40 -32.98
CA ASN A 206 -11.07 -31.99 -34.18
C ASN A 206 -10.76 -30.92 -35.23
N ILE A 207 -9.60 -31.03 -35.86
CA ILE A 207 -9.43 -30.57 -37.23
C ILE A 207 -9.01 -31.77 -38.05
N SER A 208 -9.91 -32.08 -38.99
CA SER A 208 -9.84 -33.01 -40.12
C SER A 208 -8.55 -32.97 -40.90
#